data_AF-A0AAN8TLH4-F1
#
_entry.id   AF-A0AAN8TLH4-F1
#
_cell.length_a   1.000
_cell.length_b   1.000
_cell.length_c   1.000
_cell.angle_alpha   90.00
_cell.angle_beta   90.00
_cell.angle_gamma   90.00
#
_symmetry.space_group_name_H-M   'P 1'
#
loop_
_entity.id
_entity.type
_entity.pdbx_description
1 polymer ?
#
loop_
_entity_poly.entity_id
_entity_poly.type
_entity_poly.pdbx_seq_one_letter_code
_entity_poly.pdbx_strand_id
1 'polypeptide(L)'
;MTENDVKLLGSWPSTFVMRPRIALNVKSVCYDFLEEQLSSKSDLLLKSNPVYKKIPVLIHDGKSICESLNIVQYIDEKWINSGPSILPLDPYDRAIARFWACYIDDKLARKLAMETNCVKLLGSWASPFVNRVQIALKIKSIEYEFIQQSMINKGELLLKSNPVYKKIPVLIDDEKPICESLVILQYIDEWFPLFRSLAVAQGEDAIKAALEPVFDGLVLLEDAFKNCGKGKKFFGGDKIGYVDIALGCFLGWMRVTEKMNNVTLLDEAKIPGLYKWAEDFCADSSVKNVMPETNKLAEAAKDLIPKIRANASS
;
A
#
# COMPACT_ATOMS: atom_id res chain seq x y z
N MET A 1 5.87 31.47 -21.37
CA MET A 1 6.00 30.74 -20.09
C MET A 1 5.19 29.48 -20.27
N THR A 2 5.85 28.35 -20.48
CA THR A 2 5.17 27.06 -20.63
C THR A 2 4.55 26.70 -19.28
N GLU A 3 3.23 26.57 -19.21
CA GLU A 3 2.56 25.94 -18.08
C GLU A 3 3.24 24.58 -17.84
N ASN A 4 3.71 24.34 -16.61
CA ASN A 4 4.25 23.04 -16.23
C ASN A 4 3.14 22.00 -16.39
N ASP A 5 3.28 21.10 -17.36
CA ASP A 5 2.28 20.06 -17.63
C ASP A 5 2.41 18.93 -16.61
N VAL A 6 1.70 19.07 -15.49
CA VAL A 6 1.68 18.09 -14.40
C VAL A 6 0.32 17.40 -14.37
N LYS A 7 0.31 16.09 -14.62
CA LYS A 7 -0.90 15.26 -14.52
C LYS A 7 -0.68 14.14 -13.50
N LEU A 8 -1.72 13.80 -12.74
CA LEU A 8 -1.69 12.69 -11.79
C LEU A 8 -2.79 11.69 -12.14
N LEU A 9 -2.40 10.50 -12.61
CA LEU A 9 -3.30 9.36 -12.75
C LEU A 9 -3.53 8.75 -11.37
N GLY A 10 -4.78 8.61 -10.98
CA GLY A 10 -5.10 8.03 -9.69
C GLY A 10 -6.59 7.80 -9.50
N SER A 11 -6.96 7.31 -8.32
CA SER A 11 -8.35 7.17 -7.92
C SER A 11 -8.51 7.75 -6.52
N TRP A 12 -9.61 8.47 -6.29
CA TRP A 12 -9.83 9.21 -5.05
C TRP A 12 -9.84 8.38 -3.74
N PRO A 13 -10.25 7.09 -3.69
CA PRO A 13 -10.23 6.33 -2.45
C PRO A 13 -8.84 5.71 -2.17
N SER A 14 -7.89 5.77 -3.11
CA SER A 14 -6.55 5.18 -2.96
C SER A 14 -5.67 5.99 -2.01
N THR A 15 -5.15 5.34 -0.97
CA THR A 15 -4.18 5.91 -0.02
C THR A 15 -2.89 6.30 -0.71
N PHE A 16 -2.39 5.44 -1.60
CA PHE A 16 -1.14 5.68 -2.33
C PHE A 16 -1.24 6.90 -3.25
N VAL A 17 -2.39 7.14 -3.87
CA VAL A 17 -2.65 8.34 -4.69
C VAL A 17 -2.75 9.60 -3.84
N MET A 18 -3.19 9.49 -2.58
CA MET A 18 -3.27 10.65 -1.68
C MET A 18 -1.89 11.24 -1.40
N ARG A 19 -0.83 10.41 -1.34
CA ARG A 19 0.54 10.86 -1.08
C ARG A 19 1.04 11.94 -2.05
N PRO A 20 1.06 11.71 -3.38
CA PRO A 20 1.46 12.75 -4.33
C PRO A 20 0.48 13.92 -4.36
N ARG A 21 -0.82 13.73 -4.11
CA ARG A 21 -1.77 14.85 -4.00
C ARG A 21 -1.42 15.79 -2.85
N ILE A 22 -1.10 15.24 -1.67
CA ILE A 22 -0.65 16.04 -0.52
C ILE A 22 0.68 16.71 -0.83
N ALA A 23 1.65 15.98 -1.41
CA ALA A 23 2.95 16.56 -1.76
C ALA A 23 2.83 17.72 -2.76
N LEU A 24 2.01 17.59 -3.80
CA LEU A 24 1.72 18.67 -4.75
C LEU A 24 1.07 19.88 -4.06
N ASN A 25 0.12 19.64 -3.15
CA ASN A 25 -0.52 20.72 -2.37
C ASN A 25 0.48 21.43 -1.44
N VAL A 26 1.35 20.69 -0.75
CA VAL A 26 2.42 21.25 0.10
C VAL A 26 3.33 22.16 -0.73
N LYS A 27 3.65 21.76 -1.96
CA LYS A 27 4.46 22.53 -2.91
C LYS A 27 3.68 23.63 -3.64
N SER A 28 2.37 23.73 -3.44
CA SER A 28 1.46 24.64 -4.16
C SER A 28 1.56 24.48 -5.70
N VAL A 29 1.70 23.24 -6.16
CA VAL A 29 1.79 22.89 -7.58
C VAL A 29 0.40 22.50 -8.09
N CYS A 30 -0.09 23.22 -9.10
CA CYS A 30 -1.30 22.84 -9.82
C CYS A 30 -1.06 21.59 -10.67
N TYR A 31 -2.06 20.72 -10.78
CA TYR A 31 -2.00 19.50 -11.57
C TYR A 31 -3.39 19.10 -12.06
N ASP A 32 -3.42 18.40 -13.20
CA ASP A 32 -4.63 17.75 -13.69
C ASP A 32 -4.77 16.37 -13.03
N PHE A 33 -5.86 16.15 -12.30
CA PHE A 33 -6.17 14.85 -11.72
C PHE A 33 -7.02 14.02 -12.68
N LEU A 34 -6.47 12.89 -13.13
CA LEU A 34 -7.13 11.99 -14.06
C LEU A 34 -7.59 10.74 -13.29
N GLU A 35 -8.91 10.64 -13.10
CA GLU A 35 -9.55 9.55 -12.34
C GLU A 35 -9.52 8.24 -13.13
N GLU A 36 -8.89 7.22 -12.55
CA GLU A 36 -8.86 5.84 -13.02
C GLU A 36 -10.01 5.04 -12.41
N GLN A 37 -10.59 4.14 -13.22
CA GLN A 37 -11.62 3.23 -12.76
C GLN A 37 -10.98 1.97 -12.16
N LEU A 38 -11.41 1.58 -10.95
CA LEU A 38 -10.85 0.41 -10.26
C LEU A 38 -11.10 -0.92 -11.01
N SER A 39 -12.18 -1.00 -11.78
CA SER A 39 -12.56 -2.22 -12.53
C SER A 39 -11.89 -2.36 -13.89
N SER A 40 -11.34 -1.27 -14.45
CA SER A 40 -10.79 -1.27 -15.81
C SER A 40 -9.64 -0.27 -15.92
N LYS A 41 -8.45 -0.77 -16.26
CA LYS A 41 -7.24 0.05 -16.42
C LYS A 41 -7.29 0.81 -17.74
N SER A 42 -7.09 2.13 -17.72
CA SER A 42 -7.05 2.92 -18.95
C SER A 42 -5.82 2.61 -19.81
N ASP A 43 -5.90 2.85 -21.13
CA ASP A 43 -4.75 2.75 -22.02
C ASP A 43 -3.61 3.68 -21.59
N LEU A 44 -3.96 4.85 -21.02
CA LEU A 44 -2.98 5.81 -20.51
C LEU A 44 -2.22 5.24 -19.31
N LEU A 45 -2.90 4.56 -18.37
CA LEU A 45 -2.26 3.88 -17.25
C LEU A 45 -1.36 2.73 -17.72
N LEU A 46 -1.85 1.89 -18.64
CA LEU A 46 -1.09 0.77 -19.18
C LEU A 46 0.17 1.24 -19.93
N LYS A 47 0.09 2.36 -20.65
CA LYS A 47 1.22 2.98 -21.33
C LYS A 47 2.20 3.65 -20.35
N SER A 48 1.69 4.29 -19.31
CA SER A 48 2.51 5.10 -18.39
C SER A 48 3.18 4.27 -17.29
N ASN A 49 2.59 3.13 -16.92
CA ASN A 49 3.17 2.15 -15.99
C ASN A 49 3.04 0.73 -16.56
N PRO A 50 3.80 0.37 -17.61
CA PRO A 50 3.66 -0.92 -18.28
C PRO A 50 4.12 -2.10 -17.41
N VAL A 51 4.98 -1.83 -16.42
CA VAL A 51 5.46 -2.83 -15.46
C VAL A 51 4.32 -3.21 -14.53
N TYR A 52 4.01 -2.36 -13.55
CA TYR A 52 3.07 -2.70 -12.49
C TYR A 52 1.61 -2.43 -12.86
N LYS A 53 1.36 -1.52 -13.80
CA LYS A 53 0.00 -1.11 -14.21
C LYS A 53 -0.81 -0.63 -13.00
N LYS A 54 -0.14 0.03 -12.05
CA LYS A 54 -0.69 0.54 -10.79
C LYS A 54 -0.69 2.06 -10.76
N ILE A 55 -1.63 2.60 -10.01
CA ILE A 55 -1.71 4.00 -9.60
C ILE A 55 -1.04 4.20 -8.23
N PRO A 56 -0.55 5.41 -7.89
CA PRO A 56 -0.50 6.61 -8.73
C PRO A 56 0.57 6.55 -9.83
N VAL A 57 0.35 7.33 -10.89
CA VAL A 57 1.40 7.69 -11.86
C VAL A 57 1.39 9.20 -12.04
N LEU A 58 2.51 9.86 -11.76
CA LEU A 58 2.70 11.28 -12.08
C LEU A 58 3.27 11.37 -13.49
N ILE A 59 2.67 12.21 -14.33
CA ILE A 59 3.18 12.54 -15.66
C ILE A 59 3.60 13.99 -15.63
N HIS A 60 4.88 14.26 -15.83
CA HIS A 60 5.44 15.60 -15.87
C HIS A 60 6.21 15.79 -17.17
N ASP A 61 5.81 16.75 -18.00
CA ASP A 61 6.39 17.01 -19.32
C ASP A 61 6.44 15.74 -20.19
N GLY A 62 5.35 14.96 -20.16
CA GLY A 62 5.22 13.70 -20.89
C GLY A 62 6.02 12.51 -20.32
N LYS A 63 6.74 12.67 -19.21
CA LYS A 63 7.52 11.61 -18.56
C LYS A 63 6.76 11.05 -17.37
N SER A 64 6.63 9.72 -17.31
CA SER A 64 5.93 9.02 -16.25
C SER A 64 6.85 8.69 -15.07
N ILE A 65 6.40 8.99 -13.86
CA ILE A 65 7.02 8.61 -12.58
C ILE A 65 6.01 7.72 -11.85
N CYS A 66 6.45 6.51 -11.48
CA CYS A 66 5.65 5.51 -10.77
C CYS A 66 6.11 5.38 -9.31
N GLU A 67 5.36 4.61 -8.52
CA GLU A 67 5.54 4.40 -7.07
C GLU A 67 5.30 5.67 -6.24
N SER A 68 4.28 5.63 -5.38
CA SER A 68 3.81 6.81 -4.63
C SER A 68 4.92 7.55 -3.87
N LEU A 69 5.81 6.82 -3.19
CA LEU A 69 6.92 7.40 -2.43
C LEU A 69 8.04 7.96 -3.32
N ASN A 70 8.28 7.36 -4.49
CA ASN A 70 9.22 7.92 -5.45
C ASN A 70 8.66 9.20 -6.08
N ILE A 71 7.35 9.24 -6.35
CA ILE A 71 6.66 10.43 -6.83
C ILE A 71 6.76 11.58 -5.80
N VAL A 72 6.54 11.30 -4.50
CA VAL A 72 6.70 12.31 -3.43
C VAL A 72 8.12 12.87 -3.41
N GLN A 73 9.14 12.01 -3.52
CA GLN A 73 10.54 12.46 -3.57
C GLN A 73 10.82 13.32 -4.81
N TYR A 74 10.34 12.88 -5.97
CA TYR A 74 10.46 13.66 -7.21
C TYR A 74 9.82 15.04 -7.08
N ILE A 75 8.63 15.13 -6.47
CA ILE A 75 7.96 16.40 -6.22
C ILE A 75 8.81 17.30 -5.30
N ASP A 76 9.37 16.73 -4.24
CA ASP A 76 10.20 17.48 -3.29
C ASP A 76 11.46 18.06 -3.94
N GLU A 77 12.14 17.25 -4.76
CA GLU A 77 13.38 17.61 -5.45
C GLU A 77 13.12 18.60 -6.61
N LYS A 78 12.07 18.36 -7.40
CA LYS A 78 11.75 19.18 -8.59
C LYS A 78 11.28 20.59 -8.21
N TRP A 79 10.49 20.70 -7.13
CA TRP A 79 9.95 21.96 -6.63
C TRP A 79 10.61 22.36 -5.30
N ILE A 80 11.94 22.27 -5.23
CA ILE A 80 12.71 22.65 -4.03
C ILE A 80 12.51 24.11 -3.61
N ASN A 81 12.23 25.00 -4.58
CA ASN A 81 12.02 26.43 -4.35
C ASN A 81 10.54 26.81 -4.12
N SER A 82 9.62 25.84 -4.04
CA SER A 82 8.19 26.08 -3.86
C SER A 82 7.71 25.34 -2.62
N GLY A 83 7.07 26.05 -1.68
CA GLY A 83 6.61 25.45 -0.43
C GLY A 83 7.71 24.90 0.48
N PRO A 84 7.36 24.27 1.61
CA PRO A 84 8.32 23.69 2.54
C PRO A 84 8.95 22.40 1.99
N SER A 85 10.11 22.03 2.54
CA SER A 85 10.77 20.73 2.26
C SER A 85 9.93 19.59 2.85
N ILE A 86 9.74 18.52 2.09
CA ILE A 86 9.03 17.32 2.55
C ILE A 86 10.01 16.35 3.22
N LEU A 87 11.16 16.12 2.62
CA LEU A 87 12.23 15.35 3.24
C LEU A 87 13.08 16.25 4.16
N PRO A 88 13.64 15.67 5.25
CA PRO A 88 14.67 16.34 6.03
C PRO A 88 15.90 16.67 5.16
N LEU A 89 16.55 17.79 5.48
CA LEU A 89 17.77 18.23 4.80
C LEU A 89 19.00 17.41 5.22
N ASP A 90 19.07 17.05 6.50
CA ASP A 90 20.14 16.23 7.03
C ASP A 90 20.09 14.80 6.44
N PRO A 91 21.22 14.26 5.93
CA PRO A 91 21.25 12.93 5.32
C PRO A 91 20.80 11.80 6.25
N TYR A 92 21.13 11.87 7.54
CA TYR A 92 20.76 10.85 8.51
C TYR A 92 19.26 10.91 8.80
N ASP A 93 18.74 12.09 9.13
CA ASP A 93 17.30 12.27 9.39
C ASP A 93 16.46 11.86 8.16
N ARG A 94 16.95 12.14 6.96
CA ARG A 94 16.32 11.71 5.71
C ARG A 94 16.32 10.19 5.53
N ALA A 95 17.38 9.50 5.93
CA ALA A 95 17.42 8.03 5.92
C ALA A 95 16.42 7.44 6.94
N ILE A 96 16.31 8.04 8.13
CA ILE A 96 15.34 7.64 9.15
C ILE A 96 13.90 7.87 8.66
N ALA A 97 13.61 8.99 8.01
CA ALA A 97 12.29 9.24 7.42
C ALA A 97 11.92 8.20 6.35
N ARG A 98 12.89 7.82 5.50
CA ARG A 98 12.70 6.76 4.50
C ARG A 98 12.49 5.39 5.13
N PHE A 99 13.22 5.07 6.19
CA PHE A 99 13.05 3.83 6.95
C PHE A 99 11.63 3.73 7.50
N TRP A 100 11.11 4.77 8.16
CA TRP A 100 9.75 4.75 8.71
C TRP A 100 8.67 4.69 7.63
N ALA A 101 8.83 5.41 6.51
CA ALA A 101 7.91 5.29 5.39
C ALA A 101 7.87 3.85 4.82
N CYS A 102 9.05 3.21 4.70
CA CYS A 102 9.15 1.80 4.30
C CYS A 102 8.48 0.88 5.32
N TYR A 103 8.74 1.09 6.62
CA TYR A 103 8.07 0.34 7.70
C TYR A 103 6.55 0.47 7.62
N ILE A 104 6.03 1.67 7.37
CA ILE A 104 4.58 1.93 7.23
C ILE A 104 4.01 1.16 6.04
N ASP A 105 4.66 1.21 4.87
CA ASP A 105 4.22 0.41 3.71
C ASP A 105 4.24 -1.08 4.02
N ASP A 106 5.30 -1.51 4.69
CA ASP A 106 5.55 -2.90 4.96
C ASP A 106 4.61 -3.50 6.01
N LYS A 107 4.28 -2.72 7.05
CA LYS A 107 3.58 -3.18 8.24
C LYS A 107 2.18 -2.62 8.41
N LEU A 108 1.81 -1.50 7.78
CA LEU A 108 0.46 -0.94 7.87
C LEU A 108 -0.26 -1.02 6.54
N ALA A 109 0.37 -0.61 5.44
CA ALA A 109 -0.28 -0.63 4.13
C ALA A 109 -0.67 -2.05 3.72
N ARG A 110 0.24 -3.02 3.83
CA ARG A 110 -0.08 -4.43 3.52
C ARG A 110 -1.16 -5.06 4.42
N LYS A 111 -1.45 -4.45 5.57
CA LYS A 111 -2.41 -4.95 6.56
C LYS A 111 -3.78 -4.29 6.45
N LEU A 112 -3.81 -3.00 6.11
CA LEU A 112 -5.00 -2.17 6.02
C LEU A 112 -5.47 -1.94 4.57
N ALA A 113 -4.58 -2.05 3.60
CA ALA A 113 -4.94 -1.97 2.19
C ALA A 113 -5.66 -3.25 1.79
N MET A 114 -6.91 -3.09 1.39
CA MET A 114 -7.76 -4.13 0.81
C MET A 114 -7.31 -4.48 -0.62
N GLU A 115 -6.01 -4.59 -0.89
CA GLU A 115 -5.50 -5.03 -2.18
C GLU A 115 -5.47 -6.56 -2.21
N THR A 116 -6.55 -7.16 -2.74
CA THR A 116 -6.49 -8.54 -3.21
C THR A 116 -5.67 -8.56 -4.49
N ASN A 117 -4.44 -9.03 -4.39
CA ASN A 117 -3.74 -9.49 -5.58
C ASN A 117 -3.94 -10.99 -5.75
N CYS A 118 -4.35 -11.37 -6.95
CA CYS A 118 -4.49 -12.75 -7.36
C CYS A 118 -3.11 -13.42 -7.37
N VAL A 119 -2.91 -14.33 -6.42
CA VAL A 119 -1.70 -15.15 -6.33
C VAL A 119 -1.68 -16.12 -7.50
N LYS A 120 -0.57 -16.23 -8.22
CA LYS A 120 -0.44 -17.22 -9.30
C LYS A 120 0.50 -18.33 -8.88
N LEU A 121 0.10 -19.58 -9.04
CA LEU A 121 0.99 -20.72 -8.87
C LEU A 121 1.31 -21.32 -10.24
N LEU A 122 2.55 -21.10 -10.69
CA LEU A 122 3.12 -21.78 -11.85
C LEU A 122 3.54 -23.18 -11.43
N GLY A 123 2.90 -24.20 -11.99
CA GLY A 123 3.16 -25.56 -11.59
C GLY A 123 2.65 -26.59 -12.58
N SER A 124 2.97 -27.85 -12.30
CA SER A 124 2.36 -29.01 -12.94
C SER A 124 1.64 -29.78 -11.84
N TRP A 125 0.38 -30.13 -12.08
CA TRP A 125 -0.47 -30.87 -11.13
C TRP A 125 0.14 -32.20 -10.66
N ALA A 126 1.07 -32.78 -11.44
CA ALA A 126 1.75 -34.03 -11.10
C ALA A 126 3.01 -33.83 -10.23
N SER A 127 3.44 -32.60 -9.96
CA SER A 127 4.69 -32.33 -9.25
C SER A 127 4.51 -32.35 -7.72
N PRO A 128 5.27 -33.17 -6.97
CA PRO A 128 5.17 -33.21 -5.51
C PRO A 128 5.56 -31.89 -4.84
N PHE A 129 6.46 -31.12 -5.45
CA PHE A 129 6.85 -29.79 -4.96
C PHE A 129 5.72 -28.76 -5.14
N VAL A 130 4.96 -28.86 -6.23
CA VAL A 130 3.78 -28.01 -6.48
C VAL A 130 2.65 -28.43 -5.54
N ASN A 131 2.41 -29.73 -5.38
CA ASN A 131 1.39 -30.26 -4.49
C ASN A 131 1.60 -29.78 -3.04
N ARG A 132 2.85 -29.70 -2.58
CA ARG A 132 3.19 -29.12 -1.27
C ARG A 132 2.66 -27.69 -1.12
N VAL A 133 2.89 -26.85 -2.15
CA VAL A 133 2.41 -25.46 -2.16
C VAL A 133 0.88 -25.41 -2.26
N GLN A 134 0.27 -26.21 -3.13
CA GLN A 134 -1.20 -26.28 -3.26
C GLN A 134 -1.88 -26.72 -1.96
N ILE A 135 -1.30 -27.69 -1.24
CA ILE A 135 -1.79 -28.12 0.08
C ILE A 135 -1.69 -26.98 1.08
N ALA A 136 -0.56 -26.27 1.15
CA ALA A 136 -0.41 -25.15 2.07
C ALA A 136 -1.37 -23.99 1.74
N LEU A 137 -1.48 -23.61 0.47
CA LEU A 137 -2.46 -22.64 0.01
C LEU A 137 -3.88 -23.08 0.40
N LYS A 138 -4.23 -24.35 0.18
CA LYS A 138 -5.55 -24.90 0.56
C LYS A 138 -5.80 -24.94 2.07
N ILE A 139 -4.81 -25.34 2.88
CA ILE A 139 -4.89 -25.34 4.35
C ILE A 139 -5.11 -23.92 4.87
N LYS A 140 -4.42 -22.95 4.29
CA LYS A 140 -4.59 -21.51 4.59
C LYS A 140 -5.78 -20.88 3.85
N SER A 141 -6.46 -21.69 3.04
CA SER A 141 -7.57 -21.33 2.16
C SER A 141 -7.28 -20.21 1.15
N ILE A 142 -6.01 -19.91 0.87
CA ILE A 142 -5.57 -18.86 -0.06
C ILE A 142 -5.99 -19.24 -1.48
N GLU A 143 -6.79 -18.37 -2.12
CA GLU A 143 -7.13 -18.50 -3.53
C GLU A 143 -5.93 -18.15 -4.42
N TYR A 144 -5.77 -18.92 -5.49
CA TYR A 144 -4.69 -18.72 -6.44
C TYR A 144 -5.12 -19.17 -7.85
N GLU A 145 -4.65 -18.44 -8.85
CA GLU A 145 -4.70 -18.89 -10.24
C GLU A 145 -3.62 -19.95 -10.46
N PHE A 146 -4.04 -21.18 -10.75
CA PHE A 146 -3.11 -22.24 -11.12
C PHE A 146 -2.78 -22.18 -12.61
N ILE A 147 -1.53 -21.88 -12.93
CA ILE A 147 -1.05 -21.81 -14.31
C ILE A 147 -0.26 -23.08 -14.62
N GLN A 148 -0.91 -24.01 -15.33
CA GLN A 148 -0.29 -25.28 -15.74
C GLN A 148 0.93 -25.02 -16.64
N GLN A 149 2.07 -25.58 -16.22
CA GLN A 149 3.34 -25.53 -16.95
C GLN A 149 3.65 -26.88 -17.59
N SER A 150 4.24 -26.86 -18.78
CA SER A 150 4.81 -28.05 -19.40
C SER A 150 6.23 -28.28 -18.88
N MET A 151 6.54 -29.55 -18.58
CA MET A 151 7.88 -29.98 -18.13
C MET A 151 8.89 -30.06 -19.28
N ILE A 152 8.40 -30.11 -20.54
CA ILE A 152 9.21 -30.22 -21.75
C ILE A 152 9.36 -28.84 -22.38
N ASN A 153 8.24 -28.14 -22.60
CA ASN A 153 8.19 -26.81 -23.21
C ASN A 153 7.85 -25.76 -22.15
N LYS A 154 8.89 -25.23 -21.49
CA LYS A 154 8.73 -24.26 -20.41
C LYS A 154 8.10 -22.97 -20.94
N GLY A 155 7.03 -22.51 -20.30
CA GLY A 155 6.34 -21.29 -20.69
C GLY A 155 7.20 -20.04 -20.46
N GLU A 156 6.96 -18.99 -21.25
CA GLU A 156 7.70 -17.72 -21.17
C GLU A 156 7.62 -17.10 -19.76
N LEU A 157 6.45 -17.18 -19.13
CA LEU A 157 6.25 -16.69 -17.77
C LEU A 157 7.15 -17.42 -16.75
N LEU A 158 7.29 -18.75 -16.85
CA LEU A 158 8.20 -19.51 -15.99
C LEU A 158 9.67 -19.11 -16.21
N LEU A 159 10.07 -18.92 -17.47
CA LEU A 159 11.43 -18.53 -17.82
C LEU A 159 11.77 -17.12 -17.33
N LYS A 160 10.80 -16.20 -17.38
CA LYS A 160 10.94 -14.83 -16.85
C LYS A 160 10.99 -14.81 -15.32
N SER A 161 10.14 -15.62 -14.68
CA SER A 161 9.95 -15.64 -13.22
C SER A 161 11.01 -16.45 -12.46
N ASN A 162 11.57 -17.51 -13.06
CA ASN A 162 12.67 -18.28 -12.48
C ASN A 162 13.79 -18.45 -13.53
N PRO A 163 14.53 -17.39 -13.88
CA PRO A 163 15.50 -17.42 -14.97
C PRO A 163 16.71 -18.32 -14.68
N VAL A 164 17.05 -18.51 -13.41
CA VAL A 164 18.21 -19.30 -12.96
C VAL A 164 17.93 -20.79 -13.06
N TYR A 165 16.95 -21.28 -12.30
CA TYR A 165 16.70 -22.72 -12.20
C TYR A 165 15.65 -23.20 -13.19
N LYS A 166 14.75 -22.30 -13.63
CA LYS A 166 13.68 -22.60 -14.60
C LYS A 166 12.83 -23.79 -14.11
N LYS A 167 12.61 -23.87 -12.79
CA LYS A 167 11.91 -24.97 -12.11
C LYS A 167 10.61 -24.47 -11.49
N ILE A 168 9.65 -25.39 -11.36
CA ILE A 168 8.38 -25.23 -10.63
C ILE A 168 8.51 -25.85 -9.23
N PRO A 169 7.67 -25.47 -8.26
CA PRO A 169 6.69 -24.38 -8.29
C PRO A 169 7.35 -22.99 -8.31
N VAL A 170 6.64 -22.02 -8.90
CA VAL A 170 6.89 -20.59 -8.69
C VAL A 170 5.57 -19.97 -8.23
N LEU A 171 5.55 -19.40 -7.04
CA LEU A 171 4.45 -18.56 -6.58
C LEU A 171 4.74 -17.14 -7.05
N ILE A 172 3.84 -16.52 -7.80
CA ILE A 172 3.92 -15.09 -8.11
C ILE A 172 2.93 -14.38 -7.21
N ASP A 173 3.47 -13.53 -6.34
CA ASP A 173 2.71 -12.60 -5.55
C ASP A 173 3.11 -11.18 -5.94
N ASP A 174 2.16 -10.39 -6.41
CA ASP A 174 2.37 -9.03 -6.91
C ASP A 174 3.54 -8.89 -7.90
N GLU A 175 3.57 -9.74 -8.93
CA GLU A 175 4.64 -9.84 -9.95
C GLU A 175 6.03 -10.25 -9.39
N LYS A 176 6.17 -10.48 -8.09
CA LYS A 176 7.40 -10.98 -7.47
C LYS A 176 7.38 -12.51 -7.47
N PRO A 177 8.35 -13.16 -8.13
CA PRO A 177 8.42 -14.61 -8.12
C PRO A 177 9.11 -15.11 -6.86
N ILE A 178 8.41 -15.94 -6.10
CA ILE A 178 8.95 -16.75 -5.02
C ILE A 178 9.18 -18.15 -5.59
N CYS A 179 10.44 -18.57 -5.62
CA CYS A 179 10.87 -19.86 -6.13
C CYS A 179 11.17 -20.81 -4.97
N GLU A 180 11.22 -22.11 -5.27
CA GLU A 180 11.46 -23.20 -4.30
C GLU A 180 10.29 -23.47 -3.36
N SER A 181 9.79 -24.70 -3.37
CA SER A 181 8.58 -25.05 -2.61
C SER A 181 8.69 -24.77 -1.11
N LEU A 182 9.85 -24.92 -0.47
CA LEU A 182 10.03 -24.65 0.96
C LEU A 182 10.09 -23.16 1.28
N VAL A 183 10.70 -22.35 0.41
CA VAL A 183 10.72 -20.90 0.54
C VAL A 183 9.32 -20.33 0.30
N ILE A 184 8.58 -20.90 -0.66
CA ILE A 184 7.17 -20.59 -0.88
C ILE A 184 6.32 -20.95 0.35
N LEU A 185 6.56 -22.10 1.00
CA LEU A 185 5.86 -22.43 2.24
C LEU A 185 6.14 -21.42 3.35
N GLN A 186 7.42 -21.10 3.57
CA GLN A 186 7.81 -20.10 4.56
C GLN A 186 7.16 -18.75 4.26
N TYR A 187 7.15 -18.34 2.99
CA TYR A 187 6.46 -17.13 2.54
C TYR A 187 4.96 -17.17 2.84
N ILE A 188 4.28 -18.27 2.50
CA ILE A 188 2.85 -18.45 2.79
C ILE A 188 2.56 -18.36 4.29
N ASP A 189 3.41 -18.98 5.12
CA ASP A 189 3.25 -18.99 6.57
C ASP A 189 3.50 -17.62 7.22
N GLU A 190 4.45 -16.85 6.70
CA GLU A 190 4.82 -15.54 7.26
C GLU A 190 3.94 -14.37 6.75
N TRP A 191 3.37 -14.44 5.54
CA TRP A 191 2.83 -13.27 4.83
C TRP A 191 1.30 -13.24 4.62
N PHE A 192 0.65 -14.39 4.44
CA PHE A 192 -0.79 -14.47 4.13
C PHE A 192 -1.81 -14.47 5.30
N PRO A 193 -1.46 -14.74 6.58
CA PRO A 193 -2.46 -14.86 7.65
C PRO A 193 -3.32 -13.62 7.89
N LEU A 194 -2.83 -12.43 7.54
CA LEU A 194 -3.37 -11.19 8.08
C LEU A 194 -4.44 -10.49 7.22
N PHE A 195 -4.39 -10.68 5.90
CA PHE A 195 -5.41 -10.15 4.99
C PHE A 195 -6.73 -10.93 5.13
N ARG A 196 -6.63 -12.27 5.21
CA ARG A 196 -7.78 -13.15 5.38
C ARG A 196 -8.39 -13.05 6.79
N SER A 197 -7.56 -12.87 7.82
CA SER A 197 -8.06 -12.81 9.20
C SER A 197 -9.06 -11.67 9.37
N LEU A 198 -8.82 -10.47 8.83
CA LEU A 198 -9.80 -9.37 8.84
C LEU A 198 -11.02 -9.62 7.96
N ALA A 199 -10.84 -10.21 6.77
CA ALA A 199 -11.94 -10.44 5.83
C ALA A 199 -12.93 -11.52 6.31
N VAL A 200 -12.44 -12.50 7.08
CA VAL A 200 -13.16 -13.70 7.53
C VAL A 200 -13.42 -13.71 9.05
N ALA A 201 -12.75 -12.87 9.85
CA ALA A 201 -13.03 -12.73 11.27
C ALA A 201 -14.50 -12.35 11.47
N GLN A 202 -15.18 -13.16 12.26
CA GLN A 202 -16.53 -12.88 12.74
C GLN A 202 -16.46 -12.73 14.25
N GLY A 203 -17.06 -11.65 14.76
CA GLY A 203 -17.00 -11.30 16.17
C GLY A 203 -15.81 -10.39 16.50
N GLU A 204 -16.04 -9.55 17.50
CA GLU A 204 -15.13 -8.47 17.90
C GLU A 204 -13.74 -8.97 18.32
N ASP A 205 -13.66 -10.11 19.02
CA ASP A 205 -12.39 -10.65 19.52
C ASP A 205 -11.49 -11.18 18.39
N ALA A 206 -12.07 -11.83 17.39
CA ALA A 206 -11.32 -12.33 16.23
C ALA A 206 -10.79 -11.17 15.37
N ILE A 207 -11.56 -10.09 15.24
CA ILE A 207 -11.15 -8.87 14.55
C ILE A 207 -10.02 -8.18 15.32
N LYS A 208 -10.15 -8.06 16.66
CA LYS A 208 -9.09 -7.47 17.50
C LYS A 208 -7.78 -8.25 17.38
N ALA A 209 -7.83 -9.59 17.43
CA ALA A 209 -6.65 -10.43 17.23
C ALA A 209 -6.04 -10.25 15.83
N ALA A 210 -6.87 -10.14 14.79
CA ALA A 210 -6.40 -9.85 13.44
C ALA A 210 -5.71 -8.48 13.31
N LEU A 211 -6.12 -7.50 14.11
CA LEU A 211 -5.56 -6.15 14.16
C LEU A 211 -4.41 -5.97 15.16
N GLU A 212 -4.11 -6.95 16.01
CA GLU A 212 -3.00 -6.90 16.97
C GLU A 212 -1.68 -6.46 16.32
N PRO A 213 -1.29 -6.99 15.15
CA PRO A 213 -0.06 -6.56 14.49
C PRO A 213 -0.12 -5.14 13.88
N VAL A 214 -1.31 -4.56 13.74
CA VAL A 214 -1.51 -3.14 13.39
C VAL A 214 -1.37 -2.29 14.65
N PHE A 215 -1.97 -2.70 15.76
CA PHE A 215 -1.83 -2.03 17.07
C PHE A 215 -0.36 -1.93 17.49
N ASP A 216 0.38 -3.04 17.44
CA ASP A 216 1.82 -3.04 17.77
C ASP A 216 2.61 -2.08 16.88
N GLY A 217 2.24 -2.00 15.60
CA GLY A 217 2.86 -1.09 14.65
C GLY A 217 2.59 0.37 14.95
N LEU A 218 1.37 0.69 15.40
CA LEU A 218 1.01 2.05 15.82
C LEU A 218 1.70 2.45 17.13
N VAL A 219 1.85 1.53 18.08
CA VAL A 219 2.61 1.80 19.31
C VAL A 219 4.08 2.08 18.99
N LEU A 220 4.69 1.31 18.09
CA LEU A 220 6.06 1.59 17.67
C LEU A 220 6.19 2.95 16.96
N LEU A 221 5.19 3.32 16.15
CA LEU A 221 5.15 4.64 15.49
C LEU A 221 4.91 5.79 16.48
N GLU A 222 4.19 5.57 17.57
CA GLU A 222 4.04 6.55 18.66
C GLU A 222 5.39 6.82 19.31
N ASP A 223 6.17 5.77 19.60
CA ASP A 223 7.52 5.93 20.14
C ASP A 223 8.47 6.57 19.12
N ALA A 224 8.33 6.23 17.83
CA ALA A 224 9.03 6.91 16.76
C ALA A 224 8.65 8.41 16.70
N PHE A 225 7.37 8.75 16.87
CA PHE A 225 6.90 10.13 16.84
C PHE A 225 7.48 10.94 17.99
N LYS A 226 7.53 10.39 19.21
CA LYS A 226 8.15 11.05 20.36
C LYS A 226 9.63 11.38 20.10
N ASN A 227 10.36 10.43 19.49
CA ASN A 227 11.80 10.58 19.24
C ASN A 227 12.11 11.46 18.02
N CYS A 228 11.43 11.21 16.88
CA CYS A 228 11.67 11.90 15.61
C CYS A 228 10.97 13.26 15.54
N GLY A 229 9.74 13.36 16.07
CA GLY A 229 8.95 14.59 16.09
C GLY A 229 9.49 15.64 17.05
N LYS A 230 10.38 15.29 17.99
CA LYS A 230 11.04 16.23 18.93
C LYS A 230 10.04 17.16 19.65
N GLY A 231 8.85 16.64 19.99
CA GLY A 231 7.76 17.40 20.61
C GLY A 231 7.05 18.42 19.70
N LYS A 232 7.29 18.34 18.38
CA LYS A 232 6.63 19.18 17.37
C LYS A 232 5.32 18.55 16.88
N LYS A 233 4.61 19.32 16.05
CA LYS A 233 3.29 19.00 15.53
C LYS A 233 3.27 17.77 14.60
N PHE A 234 4.35 17.58 13.85
CA PHE A 234 4.47 16.57 12.79
C PHE A 234 5.81 15.82 12.89
N PHE A 235 5.92 14.67 12.23
CA PHE A 235 7.21 13.99 12.06
C PHE A 235 8.21 14.89 11.30
N GLY A 236 7.72 15.72 10.38
CA GLY A 236 8.47 16.79 9.72
C GLY A 236 8.77 18.02 10.58
N GLY A 237 8.41 18.02 11.86
CA GLY A 237 8.57 19.15 12.77
C GLY A 237 7.33 20.05 12.79
N ASP A 238 7.50 21.32 12.41
CA ASP A 238 6.41 22.30 12.43
C ASP A 238 5.47 22.21 11.20
N LYS A 239 5.87 21.46 10.18
CA LYS A 239 5.14 21.25 8.91
C LYS A 239 5.07 19.76 8.57
N ILE A 240 4.06 19.39 7.78
CA ILE A 240 3.91 18.03 7.24
C ILE A 240 5.17 17.66 6.45
N GLY A 241 5.80 16.55 6.84
CA GLY A 241 6.97 15.98 6.17
C GLY A 241 6.69 14.60 5.57
N TYR A 242 7.75 13.93 5.16
CA TYR A 242 7.69 12.68 4.40
C TYR A 242 6.98 11.54 5.14
N VAL A 243 7.29 11.33 6.42
CA VAL A 243 6.64 10.29 7.24
C VAL A 243 5.18 10.62 7.50
N ASP A 244 4.85 11.89 7.69
CA ASP A 244 3.47 12.34 7.86
C ASP A 244 2.62 12.00 6.64
N ILE A 245 3.14 12.25 5.42
CA ILE A 245 2.46 11.89 4.17
C ILE A 245 2.33 10.37 4.04
N ALA A 246 3.37 9.62 4.41
CA ALA A 246 3.40 8.15 4.31
C ALA A 246 2.39 7.47 5.25
N LEU A 247 2.29 7.93 6.50
CA LEU A 247 1.35 7.40 7.50
C LEU A 247 -0.06 7.98 7.32
N GLY A 248 -0.14 9.30 7.17
CA GLY A 248 -1.39 10.05 7.16
C GLY A 248 -2.32 9.67 6.01
N CYS A 249 -1.78 9.17 4.90
CA CYS A 249 -2.60 8.70 3.79
C CYS A 249 -3.51 7.50 4.15
N PHE A 250 -3.23 6.77 5.24
CA PHE A 250 -4.06 5.66 5.71
C PHE A 250 -5.19 6.06 6.66
N LEU A 251 -5.20 7.29 7.19
CA LEU A 251 -6.15 7.72 8.22
C LEU A 251 -7.62 7.54 7.80
N GLY A 252 -7.95 7.83 6.54
CA GLY A 252 -9.30 7.62 6.01
C GLY A 252 -9.75 6.16 6.14
N TRP A 253 -8.89 5.22 5.75
CA TRP A 253 -9.18 3.79 5.83
C TRP A 253 -9.11 3.24 7.26
N MET A 254 -8.25 3.79 8.12
CA MET A 254 -8.27 3.45 9.55
C MET A 254 -9.65 3.79 10.16
N ARG A 255 -10.19 4.99 9.88
CA ARG A 255 -11.53 5.38 10.35
C ARG A 255 -12.65 4.51 9.78
N VAL A 256 -12.52 4.08 8.52
CA VAL A 256 -13.47 3.12 7.92
C VAL A 256 -13.38 1.77 8.66
N THR A 257 -12.18 1.27 8.92
CA THR A 257 -11.97 0.02 9.67
C THR A 257 -12.53 0.10 11.08
N GLU A 258 -12.29 1.20 11.80
CA GLU A 258 -12.88 1.45 13.12
C GLU A 258 -14.41 1.39 13.08
N LYS A 259 -15.01 2.13 12.14
CA LYS A 259 -16.47 2.20 11.96
C LYS A 259 -17.08 0.85 11.57
N MET A 260 -16.49 0.13 10.62
CA MET A 260 -17.05 -1.11 10.09
C MET A 260 -16.93 -2.29 11.04
N ASN A 261 -15.93 -2.27 11.92
CA ASN A 261 -15.61 -3.39 12.79
C ASN A 261 -15.82 -3.11 14.28
N ASN A 262 -16.30 -1.91 14.63
CA ASN A 262 -16.51 -1.47 16.01
C ASN A 262 -15.24 -1.60 16.88
N VAL A 263 -14.11 -1.14 16.34
CA VAL A 263 -12.80 -1.11 17.01
C VAL A 263 -12.25 0.30 17.05
N THR A 264 -11.31 0.57 17.94
CA THR A 264 -10.59 1.85 18.02
C THR A 264 -9.12 1.62 17.72
N LEU A 265 -8.63 2.11 16.58
CA LEU A 265 -7.23 2.04 16.15
C LEU A 265 -6.43 3.22 16.70
N LEU A 266 -6.97 4.43 16.57
CA LEU A 266 -6.37 5.66 17.10
C LEU A 266 -6.94 5.96 18.48
N ASP A 267 -6.39 5.29 19.48
CA ASP A 267 -6.79 5.42 20.88
C ASP A 267 -5.91 6.46 21.60
N GLU A 268 -6.51 7.58 22.03
CA GLU A 268 -5.81 8.66 22.75
C GLU A 268 -5.11 8.16 24.03
N ALA A 269 -5.66 7.18 24.73
CA ALA A 269 -5.06 6.66 25.95
C ALA A 269 -3.80 5.82 25.68
N LYS A 270 -3.69 5.21 24.49
CA LYS A 270 -2.57 4.32 24.12
C LYS A 270 -1.50 5.04 23.30
N ILE A 271 -1.92 5.87 22.36
CA ILE A 271 -1.05 6.57 21.41
C ILE A 271 -1.40 8.07 21.33
N PRO A 272 -1.29 8.82 22.44
CA PRO A 272 -1.75 10.20 22.53
C PRO A 272 -1.08 11.14 21.53
N GLY A 273 0.20 10.93 21.22
CA GLY A 273 0.94 11.73 20.25
C GLY A 273 0.38 11.57 18.84
N LEU A 274 0.22 10.33 18.38
CA LEU A 274 -0.37 10.00 17.09
C LEU A 274 -1.85 10.38 17.01
N TYR A 275 -2.60 10.26 18.11
CA TYR A 275 -3.99 10.72 18.15
C TYR A 275 -4.07 12.22 17.83
N LYS A 276 -3.29 13.04 18.54
CA LYS A 276 -3.26 14.49 18.32
C LYS A 276 -2.72 14.84 16.94
N TRP A 277 -1.63 14.19 16.53
CA TRP A 277 -1.04 14.31 15.20
C TRP A 277 -2.07 14.04 14.09
N ALA A 278 -2.93 13.02 14.24
CA ALA A 278 -3.91 12.66 13.22
C ALA A 278 -4.99 13.75 13.04
N GLU A 279 -5.44 14.37 14.14
CA GLU A 279 -6.34 15.53 14.07
C GLU A 279 -5.69 16.69 13.33
N ASP A 280 -4.46 17.00 13.72
CA ASP A 280 -3.68 18.10 13.19
C ASP A 280 -3.32 17.92 11.71
N PHE A 281 -3.02 16.68 11.29
CA PHE A 281 -2.75 16.30 9.91
C PHE A 281 -3.99 16.46 9.05
N CYS A 282 -5.16 15.99 9.52
CA CYS A 282 -6.41 16.12 8.76
C CYS A 282 -6.88 17.58 8.62
N ALA A 283 -6.55 18.43 9.60
CA ALA A 283 -6.91 19.85 9.59
C ALA A 283 -6.01 20.72 8.69
N ASP A 284 -4.83 20.23 8.31
CA ASP A 284 -3.91 20.99 7.47
C ASP A 284 -4.52 21.31 6.09
N SER A 285 -4.27 22.51 5.59
CA SER A 285 -4.81 22.98 4.31
C SER A 285 -4.39 22.12 3.12
N SER A 286 -3.23 21.47 3.21
CA SER A 286 -2.68 20.61 2.17
C SER A 286 -3.37 19.24 2.13
N VAL A 287 -4.08 18.87 3.20
CA VAL A 287 -4.67 17.55 3.42
C VAL A 287 -6.19 17.58 3.41
N LYS A 288 -6.82 18.58 4.02
CA LYS A 288 -8.27 18.61 4.29
C LYS A 288 -9.16 18.34 3.07
N ASN A 289 -8.74 18.76 1.88
CA ASN A 289 -9.51 18.62 0.64
C ASN A 289 -9.21 17.31 -0.13
N VAL A 290 -8.16 16.59 0.26
CA VAL A 290 -7.76 15.32 -0.38
C VAL A 290 -8.08 14.11 0.51
N MET A 291 -8.18 14.31 1.82
CA MET A 291 -8.65 13.29 2.76
C MET A 291 -10.14 13.00 2.51
N PRO A 292 -10.51 11.75 2.19
CA PRO A 292 -11.91 11.41 1.93
C PRO A 292 -12.74 11.43 3.21
N GLU A 293 -14.01 11.80 3.07
CA GLU A 293 -14.98 11.65 4.16
C GLU A 293 -15.19 10.16 4.49
N THR A 294 -15.15 9.82 5.78
CA THR A 294 -15.25 8.44 6.25
C THR A 294 -16.51 7.73 5.74
N ASN A 295 -17.66 8.42 5.70
CA ASN A 295 -18.90 7.83 5.22
C ASN A 295 -18.84 7.50 3.73
N LYS A 296 -18.36 8.45 2.92
CA LYS A 296 -18.20 8.25 1.47
C LYS A 296 -17.21 7.12 1.17
N LEU A 297 -16.10 7.06 1.89
CA LEU A 297 -15.11 6.00 1.74
C LEU A 297 -15.66 4.63 2.20
N ALA A 298 -16.44 4.60 3.29
CA ALA A 298 -17.10 3.39 3.76
C ALA A 298 -18.14 2.86 2.75
N GLU A 299 -18.91 3.73 2.09
CA GLU A 299 -19.81 3.30 1.01
C GLU A 299 -19.03 2.69 -0.16
N ALA A 300 -17.94 3.33 -0.59
CA ALA A 300 -17.07 2.74 -1.62
C ALA A 300 -16.47 1.39 -1.18
N ALA A 301 -16.17 1.23 0.11
CA ALA A 301 -15.70 -0.02 0.69
C ALA A 301 -16.78 -1.11 0.66
N LYS A 302 -18.06 -0.78 0.86
CA LYS A 302 -19.17 -1.75 0.79
C LYS A 302 -19.35 -2.38 -0.59
N ASP A 303 -18.97 -1.69 -1.66
CA ASP A 303 -19.01 -2.27 -3.00
C ASP A 303 -17.78 -3.14 -3.32
N LEU A 304 -16.66 -2.85 -2.64
CA LEU A 304 -15.37 -3.49 -2.87
C LEU A 304 -15.18 -4.75 -2.01
N ILE A 305 -15.53 -4.68 -0.72
CA ILE A 305 -15.33 -5.74 0.27
C ILE A 305 -16.08 -7.04 -0.10
N PRO A 306 -17.35 -7.02 -0.57
CA PRO A 306 -18.03 -8.23 -0.99
C PRO A 306 -17.36 -8.88 -2.20
N LYS A 307 -16.84 -8.11 -3.16
CA LYS A 307 -16.08 -8.64 -4.31
C LYS A 307 -14.79 -9.29 -3.84
N ILE A 308 -14.10 -8.67 -2.89
CA ILE A 308 -12.91 -9.21 -2.23
C ILE A 308 -13.23 -10.50 -1.46
N ARG A 309 -14.32 -10.52 -0.69
CA ARG A 309 -14.75 -11.69 0.09
C ARG A 309 -15.22 -12.83 -0.82
N ALA A 310 -15.92 -12.53 -1.90
CA ALA A 310 -16.33 -13.51 -2.91
C ALA A 310 -15.10 -14.17 -3.55
N ASN A 311 -14.11 -13.38 -3.96
CA ASN A 311 -12.82 -13.85 -4.48
C ASN A 311 -11.88 -14.48 -3.43
N ALA A 312 -12.30 -14.59 -2.17
CA ALA A 312 -11.56 -15.26 -1.10
C ALA A 312 -12.30 -16.52 -0.58
N SER A 313 -13.52 -16.76 -1.09
CA SER A 313 -14.44 -17.83 -0.70
C SER A 313 -14.74 -18.82 -1.83
N SER A 314 -14.19 -18.60 -3.04
CA SER A 314 -14.21 -19.47 -4.21
C SER A 314 -12.99 -20.41 -4.30
#